data_AF-A0A9E5KLX2-F1
#
_entry.id   AF-A0A9E5KLX2-F1
#
_cell.length_a   1.000
_cell.length_b   1.000
_cell.length_c   1.000
_cell.angle_alpha   90.00
_cell.angle_beta   90.00
_cell.angle_gamma   90.00
#
_symmetry.space_group_name_H-M   'P 1'
#
loop_
_entity.id
_entity.type
_entity.pdbx_description
1 polymer ?
#
loop_
_entity_poly.entity_id
_entity_poly.type
_entity_poly.pdbx_seq_one_letter_code
_entity_poly.pdbx_strand_id
1 'polypeptide(L)'
;MLDTRPGRTVEILVSAPVMLCKQRGAAVVGATLLILIGCSSSTAPTVPTETSSSSTALPRLDVTSITPPAAVPNASPRATVWLFISTDCPICNNYQPELERLRARYTPLGVDFIGVYAEVPVSAGEVADHIRQFAIAYPTVVDEDHAIRKRFGVHFVPEVVVTAGGRDATIDPCAFLYRGRIDDQYPERGSRRPSATTHDLNDALRDITQGKAPAARVTTPVGCVLEP
;
A
#
# COMPACT_ATOMS: atom_id res chain seq x y z
N MET A 1 14.89 -32.38 -40.69
CA MET A 1 13.88 -33.27 -40.08
C MET A 1 13.11 -32.41 -39.10
N LEU A 2 11.98 -31.86 -39.54
CA LEU A 2 11.15 -30.92 -38.82
C LEU A 2 10.22 -31.74 -37.91
N ASP A 3 10.29 -31.56 -36.59
CA ASP A 3 9.23 -32.01 -35.67
C ASP A 3 8.43 -30.78 -35.26
N THR A 4 7.27 -30.63 -35.90
CA THR A 4 6.24 -29.66 -35.57
C THR A 4 5.15 -30.38 -34.78
N ARG A 5 5.03 -30.11 -33.48
CA ARG A 5 3.80 -30.42 -32.72
C ARG A 5 3.12 -29.12 -32.29
N PRO A 6 1.86 -28.89 -32.68
CA PRO A 6 1.05 -27.79 -32.20
C PRO A 6 0.24 -28.20 -30.96
N GLY A 7 -0.08 -27.22 -30.10
CA GLY A 7 -1.22 -27.29 -29.20
C GLY A 7 -0.92 -27.57 -27.72
N ARG A 8 -0.61 -26.49 -26.98
CA ARG A 8 -1.16 -26.29 -25.62
C ARG A 8 -1.46 -24.81 -25.44
N THR A 9 -2.72 -24.47 -25.71
CA THR A 9 -3.34 -23.23 -25.28
C THR A 9 -3.31 -23.23 -23.75
N VAL A 10 -2.47 -22.38 -23.16
CA VAL A 10 -2.56 -22.09 -21.72
C VAL A 10 -3.66 -21.04 -21.60
N GLU A 11 -4.88 -21.49 -21.28
CA GLU A 11 -5.92 -20.59 -20.81
C GLU A 11 -5.44 -19.94 -19.51
N ILE A 12 -5.01 -18.69 -19.60
CA ILE A 12 -4.79 -17.82 -18.45
C ILE A 12 -6.18 -17.48 -17.93
N LEU A 13 -6.68 -18.30 -17.01
CA LEU A 13 -7.89 -18.03 -16.24
C LEU A 13 -7.59 -16.85 -15.29
N VAL A 14 -7.75 -15.63 -15.80
CA VAL A 14 -7.77 -14.41 -15.00
C VAL A 14 -9.03 -14.43 -14.15
N SER A 15 -8.92 -14.95 -12.93
CA SER A 15 -9.94 -14.74 -11.90
C SER A 15 -9.27 -14.61 -10.54
N ALA A 16 -8.65 -13.45 -10.33
CA ALA A 16 -8.40 -12.95 -8.98
C ALA A 16 -9.64 -12.13 -8.56
N PRO A 17 -10.20 -12.34 -7.36
CA PRO A 17 -11.31 -11.54 -6.91
C PRO A 17 -10.78 -10.12 -6.66
N VAL A 18 -11.21 -9.17 -7.50
CA VAL A 18 -11.15 -7.75 -7.16
C VAL A 18 -11.89 -7.61 -5.83
N MET A 19 -11.16 -7.38 -4.73
CA MET A 19 -11.78 -7.02 -3.46
C MET A 19 -12.59 -5.77 -3.73
N LEU A 20 -13.91 -5.95 -3.80
CA LEU A 20 -14.83 -4.90 -4.19
C LEU A 20 -14.90 -3.91 -3.04
N CYS A 21 -14.14 -2.83 -3.21
CA CYS A 21 -14.06 -1.74 -2.27
C CYS A 21 -15.40 -1.03 -2.17
N LYS A 22 -16.24 -1.43 -1.21
CA LYS A 22 -17.57 -0.87 -1.05
C LYS A 22 -17.44 0.54 -0.46
N GLN A 23 -17.56 1.56 -1.32
CA GLN A 23 -17.70 2.96 -0.89
C GLN A 23 -18.87 3.08 0.08
N ARG A 24 -18.58 3.37 1.35
CA ARG A 24 -19.61 3.74 2.32
C ARG A 24 -20.01 5.20 2.09
N GLY A 25 -21.01 5.41 1.24
CA GLY A 25 -21.71 6.68 1.14
C GLY A 25 -22.44 6.97 2.46
N ALA A 26 -22.16 8.12 3.07
CA ALA A 26 -22.91 8.62 4.23
C ALA A 26 -24.27 9.12 3.75
N ALA A 27 -25.34 8.37 4.03
CA ALA A 27 -26.71 8.85 3.86
C ALA A 27 -27.16 9.53 5.15
N VAL A 28 -27.25 10.86 5.11
CA VAL A 28 -27.94 11.69 6.09
C VAL A 28 -29.44 11.53 5.82
N VAL A 29 -30.20 10.97 6.77
CA VAL A 29 -31.66 11.14 6.83
C VAL A 29 -32.05 11.44 8.25
N GLY A 30 -32.41 12.70 8.49
CA GLY A 30 -33.19 13.09 9.65
C GLY A 30 -34.67 12.82 9.41
N ALA A 31 -35.37 12.33 10.43
CA ALA A 31 -36.82 12.49 10.56
C ALA A 31 -37.22 12.32 12.02
N THR A 32 -37.90 13.35 12.50
CA THR A 32 -38.36 13.57 13.88
C THR A 32 -39.78 12.99 14.05
N LEU A 33 -40.02 12.33 15.20
CA LEU A 33 -41.17 12.52 16.11
C LEU A 33 -42.55 11.78 15.96
N LEU A 34 -42.93 11.13 17.07
CA LEU A 34 -44.26 10.94 17.76
C LEU A 34 -45.22 9.72 17.49
N ILE A 35 -45.47 8.99 18.61
CA ILE A 35 -46.75 8.48 19.18
C ILE A 35 -47.06 6.95 19.18
N LEU A 36 -46.85 6.38 20.39
CA LEU A 36 -47.73 5.61 21.30
C LEU A 36 -48.42 4.25 20.97
N ILE A 37 -48.14 3.31 21.89
CA ILE A 37 -48.97 2.26 22.53
C ILE A 37 -49.27 0.97 21.77
N GLY A 38 -48.85 -0.16 22.39
CA GLY A 38 -49.41 -1.49 22.13
C GLY A 38 -48.65 -2.62 22.84
N CYS A 39 -49.02 -2.92 24.09
CA CYS A 39 -48.55 -4.08 24.85
C CYS A 39 -48.98 -5.40 24.19
N SER A 40 -48.11 -6.41 24.16
CA SER A 40 -48.47 -7.81 24.44
C SER A 40 -47.22 -8.67 24.67
N SER A 41 -47.22 -9.35 25.81
CA SER A 41 -46.21 -10.30 26.27
C SER A 41 -46.32 -11.61 25.49
N SER A 42 -45.19 -12.17 25.05
CA SER A 42 -45.12 -13.58 24.67
C SER A 42 -43.77 -14.16 25.10
N THR A 43 -43.84 -15.34 25.71
CA THR A 43 -42.77 -15.99 26.46
C THR A 43 -42.19 -17.16 25.66
N ALA A 44 -40.86 -17.33 25.79
CA ALA A 44 -40.03 -18.51 25.50
C ALA A 44 -39.71 -18.84 24.02
N PRO A 45 -38.59 -19.54 23.70
CA PRO A 45 -37.63 -20.20 24.58
C PRO A 45 -36.15 -19.76 24.40
N THR A 46 -35.35 -20.14 25.39
CA THR A 46 -33.88 -20.10 25.41
C THR A 46 -33.26 -21.02 24.35
N VAL A 47 -32.37 -20.45 23.52
CA VAL A 47 -31.35 -21.20 22.77
C VAL A 47 -29.99 -20.61 23.15
N PRO A 48 -29.08 -21.37 23.78
CA PRO A 48 -27.72 -20.93 24.02
C PRO A 48 -26.88 -21.33 22.81
N THR A 49 -26.62 -20.41 21.89
CA THR A 49 -25.54 -20.58 20.90
C THR A 49 -25.07 -19.22 20.44
N GLU A 50 -24.20 -18.59 21.22
CA GLU A 50 -23.21 -17.69 20.64
C GLU A 50 -21.84 -18.33 20.81
N THR A 51 -21.52 -19.13 19.80
CA THR A 51 -20.18 -19.32 19.29
C THR A 51 -19.45 -17.98 19.41
N SER A 52 -18.47 -17.92 20.31
CA SER A 52 -17.46 -16.86 20.35
C SER A 52 -16.84 -16.79 18.96
N SER A 53 -17.35 -15.84 18.18
CA SER A 53 -16.80 -15.47 16.89
C SER A 53 -15.47 -14.82 17.21
N SER A 54 -14.41 -15.64 17.13
CA SER A 54 -13.03 -15.18 17.18
C SER A 54 -12.80 -14.31 15.94
N SER A 55 -13.22 -13.04 16.04
CA SER A 55 -12.79 -11.96 15.16
C SER A 55 -11.28 -11.94 15.26
N THR A 56 -10.63 -12.63 14.32
CA THR A 56 -9.20 -12.52 14.10
C THR A 56 -8.98 -11.14 13.53
N ALA A 57 -8.92 -10.15 14.44
CA ALA A 57 -8.39 -8.84 14.11
C ALA A 57 -7.02 -9.11 13.48
N LEU A 58 -6.81 -8.59 12.27
CA LEU A 58 -5.51 -8.68 11.61
C LEU A 58 -4.44 -8.18 12.59
N PRO A 59 -3.30 -8.88 12.70
CA PRO A 59 -2.24 -8.45 13.60
C PRO A 59 -1.91 -6.99 13.30
N ARG A 60 -1.84 -6.20 14.36
CA ARG A 60 -1.41 -4.82 14.27
C ARG A 60 -0.04 -4.82 13.59
N LEU A 61 0.16 -4.00 12.57
CA LEU A 61 1.51 -3.78 12.06
C LEU A 61 2.27 -3.18 13.22
N ASP A 62 3.11 -3.99 13.86
CA ASP A 62 4.01 -3.47 14.87
C ASP A 62 5.18 -2.86 14.11
N VAL A 63 4.97 -1.61 13.72
CA VAL A 63 5.92 -0.73 13.02
C VAL A 63 7.19 -0.48 13.86
N THR A 64 7.29 -1.11 15.03
CA THR A 64 8.44 -1.17 15.93
C THR A 64 9.65 -1.87 15.31
N SER A 65 9.47 -2.68 14.26
CA SER A 65 10.57 -3.24 13.45
C SER A 65 11.16 -2.26 12.43
N ILE A 66 10.75 -0.98 12.46
CA ILE A 66 11.43 0.07 11.72
C ILE A 66 12.91 0.07 12.13
N THR A 67 13.80 -0.23 11.19
CA THR A 67 15.18 0.23 11.32
C THR A 67 15.15 1.74 11.09
N PRO A 68 15.52 2.58 12.05
CA PRO A 68 15.39 4.02 11.87
C PRO A 68 16.61 4.58 11.14
N PRO A 69 16.47 5.13 9.93
CA PRO A 69 17.30 6.23 9.51
C PRO A 69 16.63 7.55 9.90
N ALA A 70 17.40 8.34 10.66
CA ALA A 70 17.40 9.79 10.91
C ALA A 70 16.10 10.65 11.05
N ALA A 71 14.94 10.30 10.48
CA ALA A 71 13.74 11.11 10.54
C ALA A 71 12.72 10.55 11.55
N VAL A 72 12.47 11.32 12.62
CA VAL A 72 11.36 11.05 13.53
C VAL A 72 10.05 11.23 12.75
N PRO A 73 9.21 10.19 12.64
CA PRO A 73 7.93 10.30 11.92
C PRO A 73 7.05 11.41 12.53
N ASN A 74 6.21 12.05 11.71
CA ASN A 74 5.30 13.09 12.19
C ASN A 74 4.37 12.54 13.30
N ALA A 75 4.08 13.25 14.39
CA ALA A 75 3.18 12.71 15.41
C ALA A 75 1.79 12.38 14.84
N SER A 76 1.31 13.22 13.91
CA SER A 76 0.05 13.06 13.18
C SER A 76 0.27 13.40 11.71
N PRO A 77 0.76 12.47 10.87
CA PRO A 77 0.97 12.74 9.45
C PRO A 77 -0.37 12.99 8.76
N ARG A 78 -0.36 13.84 7.73
CA ARG A 78 -1.48 14.04 6.81
C ARG A 78 -1.60 12.88 5.83
N ALA A 79 -0.47 12.34 5.42
CA ALA A 79 -0.40 11.19 4.54
C ALA A 79 0.85 10.36 4.82
N THR A 80 0.82 9.09 4.44
CA THR A 80 1.96 8.17 4.56
C THR A 80 2.18 7.49 3.22
N VAL A 81 3.43 7.51 2.76
CA VAL A 81 3.91 6.86 1.55
C VAL A 81 4.54 5.52 1.93
N TRP A 82 3.94 4.44 1.45
CA TRP A 82 4.44 3.08 1.58
C TRP A 82 5.17 2.71 0.28
N LEU A 83 6.48 2.51 0.39
CA LEU A 83 7.39 2.23 -0.73
C LEU A 83 7.73 0.74 -0.72
N PHE A 84 7.14 -0.04 -1.61
CA PHE A 84 7.42 -1.46 -1.74
C PHE A 84 8.67 -1.64 -2.61
N ILE A 85 9.72 -2.21 -2.03
CA ILE A 85 11.05 -2.33 -2.62
C ILE A 85 11.65 -3.72 -2.35
N SER A 86 12.69 -4.07 -3.10
CA SER A 86 13.60 -5.19 -2.80
C SER A 86 15.05 -4.68 -2.80
N THR A 87 15.97 -5.43 -2.20
CA THR A 87 17.40 -5.07 -2.12
C THR A 87 18.15 -5.25 -3.44
N ASP A 88 17.68 -6.16 -4.29
CA ASP A 88 18.31 -6.58 -5.54
C ASP A 88 17.67 -5.95 -6.79
N CYS A 89 16.53 -5.26 -6.66
CA CYS A 89 15.88 -4.63 -7.79
C CYS A 89 16.63 -3.37 -8.25
N PRO A 90 17.24 -3.35 -9.45
CA PRO A 90 17.97 -2.19 -9.93
C PRO A 90 17.08 -0.97 -10.15
N ILE A 91 15.77 -1.16 -10.39
CA ILE A 91 14.82 -0.06 -10.55
C ILE A 91 14.58 0.60 -9.18
N CYS A 92 14.30 -0.19 -8.13
CA CYS A 92 14.18 0.32 -6.76
C CYS A 92 15.41 1.14 -6.35
N ASN A 93 16.59 0.62 -6.66
CA ASN A 93 17.87 1.19 -6.26
C ASN A 93 18.15 2.51 -6.99
N ASN A 94 17.85 2.58 -8.29
CA ASN A 94 18.00 3.79 -9.07
C ASN A 94 17.02 4.91 -8.68
N TYR A 95 15.88 4.57 -8.06
CA TYR A 95 14.90 5.54 -7.60
C TYR A 95 15.23 6.17 -6.24
N GLN A 96 16.19 5.63 -5.48
CA GLN A 96 16.50 6.11 -4.14
C GLN A 96 16.80 7.62 -4.06
N PRO A 97 17.56 8.23 -4.99
CA PRO A 97 17.77 9.68 -4.98
C PRO A 97 16.49 10.50 -5.18
N GLU A 98 15.58 10.03 -6.04
CA GLU A 98 14.29 10.70 -6.27
C GLU A 98 13.36 10.54 -5.07
N LEU A 99 13.32 9.35 -4.47
CA LEU A 99 12.57 9.10 -3.24
C LEU A 99 13.05 9.97 -2.08
N GLU A 100 14.37 10.16 -1.95
CA GLU A 100 14.93 11.09 -0.97
C GLU A 100 14.54 12.54 -1.27
N ARG A 101 14.62 12.97 -2.53
CA ARG A 101 14.18 14.32 -2.94
C ARG A 101 12.71 14.56 -2.56
N LEU A 102 11.85 13.58 -2.79
CA LEU A 102 10.42 13.66 -2.43
C LEU A 102 10.23 13.65 -0.91
N ARG A 103 10.92 12.77 -0.18
CA ARG A 103 10.86 12.72 1.28
C ARG A 103 11.26 14.07 1.88
N ALA A 104 12.42 14.60 1.51
CA ALA A 104 12.90 15.90 1.99
C ALA A 104 11.91 17.04 1.69
N ARG A 105 11.24 17.01 0.54
CA ARG A 105 10.25 18.01 0.15
C ARG A 105 8.95 17.91 0.94
N TYR A 106 8.44 16.70 1.16
CA TYR A 106 7.07 16.48 1.66
C TYR A 106 7.00 16.15 3.15
N THR A 107 8.09 15.72 3.79
CA THR A 107 8.13 15.53 5.26
C THR A 107 7.76 16.78 6.04
N PRO A 108 8.28 17.99 5.72
CA PRO A 108 7.86 19.24 6.38
C PRO A 108 6.38 19.60 6.14
N LEU A 109 5.76 19.01 5.12
CA LEU A 109 4.35 19.20 4.77
C LEU A 109 3.44 18.12 5.39
N GLY A 110 3.97 17.33 6.33
CA GLY A 110 3.23 16.30 7.06
C GLY A 110 3.05 15.00 6.28
N VAL A 111 3.97 14.67 5.37
CA VAL A 111 3.97 13.38 4.66
C VAL A 111 5.09 12.48 5.19
N ASP A 112 4.73 11.33 5.71
CA ASP A 112 5.71 10.31 6.12
C ASP A 112 6.04 9.37 4.97
N PHE A 113 7.23 8.77 5.03
CA PHE A 113 7.71 7.76 4.08
C PHE A 113 8.16 6.52 4.85
N ILE A 114 7.73 5.35 4.39
CA ILE A 114 8.06 4.05 4.98
C ILE A 114 8.43 3.12 3.83
N GLY A 115 9.65 2.57 3.87
CA GLY A 115 10.09 1.47 3.02
C GLY A 115 9.56 0.13 3.51
N VAL A 116 9.09 -0.69 2.60
CA VAL A 116 8.63 -2.06 2.86
C VAL A 116 9.46 -2.98 1.99
N TYR A 117 10.35 -3.77 2.59
CA TYR A 117 11.02 -4.85 1.89
C TYR A 117 10.01 -5.96 1.64
N ALA A 118 9.49 -5.98 0.42
CA ALA A 118 8.34 -6.79 0.04
C ALA A 118 8.75 -8.12 -0.61
N GLU A 119 10.03 -8.30 -0.93
CA GLU A 119 10.60 -9.55 -1.43
C GLU A 119 11.41 -10.20 -0.31
N VAL A 120 11.02 -11.42 0.06
CA VAL A 120 11.58 -12.18 1.19
C VAL A 120 11.82 -13.63 0.75
N PRO A 121 12.75 -14.38 1.38
CA PRO A 121 13.53 -14.01 2.56
C PRO A 121 14.58 -12.93 2.27
N VAL A 122 14.76 -12.00 3.21
CA VAL A 122 15.86 -11.05 3.23
C VAL A 122 16.35 -10.89 4.68
N SER A 123 17.65 -10.98 4.90
CA SER A 123 18.22 -10.88 6.24
C SER A 123 18.32 -9.42 6.71
N ALA A 124 18.32 -9.22 8.03
CA ALA A 124 18.57 -7.89 8.61
C ALA A 124 19.93 -7.30 8.20
N GLY A 125 20.93 -8.16 7.95
CA GLY A 125 22.25 -7.74 7.44
C GLY A 125 22.17 -7.17 6.03
N GLU A 126 21.52 -7.89 5.12
CA GLU A 126 21.29 -7.43 3.73
C GLU A 126 20.48 -6.13 3.70
N VAL A 127 19.43 -6.01 4.52
CA VAL A 127 18.65 -4.78 4.65
C VAL A 127 19.51 -3.62 5.14
N ALA A 128 20.34 -3.84 6.16
CA ALA A 128 21.20 -2.79 6.70
C ALA A 128 22.28 -2.36 5.70
N ASP A 129 22.87 -3.31 4.98
CA ASP A 129 23.85 -3.03 3.91
C ASP A 129 23.21 -2.23 2.78
N HIS A 130 22.01 -2.61 2.36
CA HIS A 130 21.24 -1.90 1.35
C HIS A 130 20.89 -0.46 1.76
N ILE A 131 20.42 -0.26 3.00
CA ILE A 131 20.13 1.07 3.57
C ILE A 131 21.39 1.96 3.52
N ARG A 132 22.55 1.42 3.93
CA ARG A 132 23.81 2.17 3.90
C ARG A 132 24.27 2.46 2.48
N GLN A 133 24.22 1.46 1.60
CA GLN A 133 24.69 1.57 0.22
C GLN A 133 23.93 2.62 -0.58
N PHE A 134 22.62 2.71 -0.40
CA PHE A 134 21.76 3.64 -1.14
C PHE A 134 21.33 4.87 -0.34
N ALA A 135 21.93 5.08 0.84
CA ALA A 135 21.64 6.21 1.73
C ALA A 135 20.12 6.39 2.00
N ILE A 136 19.42 5.28 2.25
CA ILE A 136 17.98 5.28 2.49
C ILE A 136 17.70 6.03 3.80
N ALA A 137 17.05 7.19 3.70
CA ALA A 137 16.84 8.11 4.82
C ALA A 137 15.43 8.05 5.43
N TYR A 138 14.62 7.08 5.02
CA TYR A 138 13.28 6.83 5.57
C TYR A 138 13.20 5.50 6.32
N PRO A 139 12.41 5.42 7.41
CA PRO A 139 12.07 4.18 8.09
C PRO A 139 11.80 2.99 7.17
N THR A 140 12.32 1.81 7.49
CA THR A 140 12.07 0.59 6.72
C THR A 140 11.63 -0.59 7.58
N VAL A 141 10.71 -1.40 7.06
CA VAL A 141 10.23 -2.65 7.65
C VAL A 141 10.40 -3.81 6.66
N VAL A 142 10.58 -5.03 7.16
CA VAL A 142 10.57 -6.27 6.36
C VAL A 142 9.18 -6.91 6.45
N ASP A 143 8.58 -7.22 5.31
CA ASP A 143 7.25 -7.85 5.22
C ASP A 143 7.36 -9.38 5.26
N GLU A 144 7.85 -9.92 6.39
CA GLU A 144 8.24 -11.33 6.52
C GLU A 144 7.12 -12.34 6.17
N ASP A 145 5.87 -12.04 6.50
CA ASP A 145 4.70 -12.90 6.26
C ASP A 145 3.84 -12.45 5.06
N HIS A 146 4.33 -11.48 4.30
CA HIS A 146 3.66 -10.84 3.18
C HIS A 146 2.35 -10.12 3.58
N ALA A 147 2.10 -9.89 4.87
CA ALA A 147 0.84 -9.31 5.34
C ALA A 147 0.66 -7.88 4.84
N ILE A 148 1.72 -7.07 4.79
CA ILE A 148 1.66 -5.67 4.34
C ILE A 148 1.31 -5.61 2.86
N ARG A 149 2.06 -6.31 2.00
CA ARG A 149 1.83 -6.27 0.56
C ARG A 149 0.48 -6.87 0.18
N LYS A 150 0.06 -7.95 0.84
CA LYS A 150 -1.27 -8.56 0.62
C LYS A 150 -2.39 -7.62 1.06
N ARG A 151 -2.22 -6.94 2.20
CA ARG A 151 -3.18 -5.93 2.67
C ARG A 151 -3.37 -4.85 1.62
N PHE A 152 -2.29 -4.25 1.13
CA PHE A 152 -2.36 -3.17 0.13
C PHE A 152 -2.63 -3.63 -1.31
N GLY A 153 -2.67 -4.93 -1.56
CA GLY A 153 -2.85 -5.51 -2.90
C GLY A 153 -1.71 -5.13 -3.84
N VAL A 154 -0.48 -5.13 -3.33
CA VAL A 154 0.74 -4.82 -4.08
C VAL A 154 1.31 -6.11 -4.66
N HIS A 155 1.64 -6.06 -5.94
CA HIS A 155 2.11 -7.22 -6.70
C HIS A 155 3.42 -6.95 -7.44
N PHE A 156 3.95 -5.72 -7.37
CA PHE A 156 5.15 -5.31 -8.10
C PHE A 156 6.13 -4.57 -7.19
N VAL A 157 7.40 -4.60 -7.56
CA VAL A 157 8.43 -3.69 -7.03
C VAL A 157 9.21 -3.02 -8.17
N PRO A 158 9.43 -1.70 -8.11
CA PRO A 158 8.88 -0.77 -7.13
C PRO A 158 7.39 -0.49 -7.35
N GLU A 159 6.65 -0.36 -6.26
CA GLU A 159 5.27 0.16 -6.26
C GLU A 159 5.07 1.04 -5.02
N VAL A 160 4.27 2.09 -5.17
CA VAL A 160 4.00 3.05 -4.10
C VAL A 160 2.52 3.04 -3.76
N VAL A 161 2.19 3.09 -2.48
CA VAL A 161 0.83 3.32 -1.97
C VAL A 161 0.85 4.52 -1.04
N VAL A 162 -0.02 5.50 -1.26
CA VAL A 162 -0.17 6.67 -0.39
C VAL A 162 -1.49 6.56 0.35
N THR A 163 -1.48 6.72 1.67
CA THR A 163 -2.66 6.60 2.54
C THR A 163 -2.92 7.92 3.27
N ALA A 164 -4.17 8.19 3.65
CA ALA A 164 -4.51 9.35 4.46
C ALA A 164 -4.16 9.10 5.93
N GLY A 165 -3.24 9.89 6.47
CA GLY A 165 -2.73 9.80 7.84
C GLY A 165 -2.29 8.41 8.31
N GLY A 166 -1.89 8.35 9.58
CA GLY A 166 -1.54 7.12 10.29
C GLY A 166 -0.35 6.35 9.73
N ARG A 167 0.15 5.40 10.51
CA ARG A 167 1.17 4.42 10.09
C ARG A 167 0.75 2.98 10.43
N ASP A 168 -0.51 2.79 10.86
CA ASP A 168 -0.99 1.54 11.47
C ASP A 168 -1.66 0.64 10.42
N ALA A 169 -1.61 -0.68 10.63
CA ALA A 169 -2.32 -1.72 9.84
C ALA A 169 -3.85 -1.54 9.79
N THR A 170 -4.40 -0.70 10.68
CA THR A 170 -5.83 -0.34 10.63
C THR A 170 -6.21 0.45 9.39
N ILE A 171 -5.22 0.96 8.64
CA ILE A 171 -5.45 1.62 7.37
C ILE A 171 -6.18 0.63 6.44
N ASP A 172 -7.34 1.07 6.00
CA ASP A 172 -8.16 0.35 5.06
C ASP A 172 -7.43 0.32 3.71
N PRO A 173 -7.18 -0.86 3.11
CA PRO A 173 -6.51 -0.95 1.81
C PRO A 173 -7.31 -0.31 0.68
N CYS A 174 -8.58 -0.04 0.92
CA CYS A 174 -9.43 0.78 0.07
C CYS A 174 -9.19 2.29 0.16
N ALA A 175 -8.62 2.75 1.28
CA ALA A 175 -8.49 4.17 1.62
C ALA A 175 -7.18 4.79 1.12
N PHE A 176 -6.54 4.20 0.10
CA PHE A 176 -5.38 4.82 -0.52
C PHE A 176 -5.77 6.10 -1.28
N LEU A 177 -4.95 7.13 -1.19
CA LEU A 177 -5.05 8.35 -1.96
C LEU A 177 -4.43 8.17 -3.35
N TYR A 178 -3.35 7.38 -3.44
CA TYR A 178 -2.63 7.07 -4.68
C TYR A 178 -2.03 5.65 -4.62
N ARG A 179 -1.96 4.95 -5.76
CA ARG A 179 -1.19 3.70 -5.92
C ARG A 179 -0.55 3.61 -7.30
N GLY A 180 0.72 3.25 -7.38
CA GLY A 180 1.36 2.92 -8.65
C GLY A 180 2.85 3.28 -8.72
N ARG A 181 3.31 3.76 -9.87
CA ARG A 181 4.72 4.10 -10.13
C ARG A 181 5.14 5.41 -9.47
N ILE A 182 6.45 5.61 -9.39
CA ILE A 182 7.05 6.86 -8.89
C ILE A 182 6.96 7.95 -9.96
N ASP A 183 7.43 7.63 -11.17
CA ASP A 183 7.42 8.49 -12.36
C ASP A 183 7.51 7.62 -13.64
N ASP A 184 7.68 8.21 -14.82
CA ASP A 184 7.88 7.50 -16.09
C ASP A 184 9.34 7.35 -16.55
N GLN A 185 10.32 7.55 -15.66
CA GLN A 185 11.74 7.37 -16.00
C GLN A 185 12.01 5.94 -16.50
N TYR A 186 11.29 4.95 -15.97
CA TYR A 186 11.27 3.58 -16.46
C TYR A 186 9.96 3.30 -17.21
N PRO A 187 9.93 3.39 -18.54
CA PRO A 187 8.74 3.08 -19.33
C PRO A 187 8.45 1.57 -19.37
N GLU A 188 9.49 0.75 -19.27
CA GLU A 188 9.44 -0.71 -19.21
C GLU A 188 10.70 -1.26 -18.53
N ARG A 189 10.70 -2.56 -18.17
CA ARG A 189 11.89 -3.19 -17.59
C ARG A 189 13.06 -3.17 -18.57
N GLY A 190 14.25 -2.85 -18.07
CA GLY A 190 15.48 -2.80 -18.87
C GLY A 190 15.66 -1.52 -19.68
N SER A 191 14.71 -0.58 -19.63
CA SER A 191 14.79 0.71 -20.31
C SER A 191 14.71 1.85 -19.31
N ARG A 192 15.57 2.87 -19.47
CA ARG A 192 15.62 4.06 -18.63
C ARG A 192 15.72 5.31 -19.48
N ARG A 193 14.83 6.26 -19.27
CA ARG A 193 14.91 7.60 -19.86
C ARG A 193 16.01 8.41 -19.17
N PRO A 194 16.68 9.33 -19.89
CA PRO A 194 17.61 10.28 -19.28
C PRO A 194 16.94 11.10 -18.16
N SER A 195 15.67 11.43 -18.33
CA SER A 195 14.84 12.13 -17.36
C SER A 195 13.39 11.66 -17.44
N ALA A 196 12.68 11.71 -16.32
CA ALA A 196 11.23 11.56 -16.30
C ALA A 196 10.56 12.73 -17.04
N THR A 197 9.44 12.47 -17.71
CA THR A 197 8.55 13.47 -18.34
C THR A 197 7.22 13.59 -17.61
N THR A 198 6.84 12.60 -16.79
CA THR A 198 5.73 12.66 -15.84
C THR A 198 6.25 12.38 -14.44
N HIS A 199 5.68 13.01 -13.41
CA HIS A 199 6.14 12.85 -12.03
C HIS A 199 5.00 12.39 -11.13
N ASP A 200 4.49 11.19 -11.40
CA ASP A 200 3.20 10.71 -10.93
C ASP A 200 3.04 10.78 -9.40
N LEU A 201 4.04 10.30 -8.63
CA LEU A 201 4.02 10.38 -7.17
C LEU A 201 4.15 11.84 -6.68
N ASN A 202 5.03 12.63 -7.28
CA ASN A 202 5.21 14.05 -6.91
C ASN A 202 3.90 14.84 -7.10
N ASP A 203 3.22 14.63 -8.23
CA ASP A 203 1.97 15.31 -8.55
C ASP A 203 0.86 14.88 -7.59
N ALA A 204 0.76 13.58 -7.27
CA ALA A 204 -0.16 13.08 -6.26
C ALA A 204 0.11 13.71 -4.88
N LEU A 205 1.36 13.75 -4.43
CA LEU A 205 1.73 14.35 -3.14
C LEU A 205 1.51 15.85 -3.10
N ARG A 206 1.76 16.56 -4.20
CA ARG A 206 1.44 17.99 -4.34
C ARG A 206 -0.07 18.22 -4.15
N ASP A 207 -0.90 17.44 -4.81
CA ASP A 207 -2.35 17.60 -4.73
C ASP A 207 -2.86 17.26 -3.32
N ILE A 208 -2.38 16.15 -2.72
CA ILE A 208 -2.73 15.71 -1.37
C ILE A 208 -2.36 16.76 -0.30
N THR A 209 -1.15 17.33 -0.38
CA THR A 209 -0.72 18.37 0.57
C THR A 209 -1.52 19.66 0.44
N GLN A 210 -2.11 19.91 -0.73
CA GLN A 210 -3.07 21.00 -0.96
C GLN A 210 -4.52 20.64 -0.59
N GLY A 211 -4.78 19.43 -0.06
CA GLY A 211 -6.13 18.97 0.27
C GLY A 211 -6.98 18.60 -0.96
N LYS A 212 -6.35 18.35 -2.11
CA LYS A 212 -6.99 17.94 -3.36
C LYS A 212 -6.83 16.45 -3.58
N ALA A 213 -7.79 15.84 -4.28
CA ALA A 213 -7.64 14.47 -4.76
C ALA A 213 -6.63 14.44 -5.94
N PRO A 214 -5.71 13.47 -5.99
CA PRO A 214 -4.84 13.29 -7.15
C PRO A 214 -5.63 13.10 -8.45
N ALA A 215 -5.17 13.71 -9.53
CA ALA A 215 -5.81 13.57 -10.86
C ALA A 215 -5.87 12.12 -11.34
N ALA A 216 -4.78 11.37 -11.15
CA ALA A 216 -4.73 9.92 -11.32
C ALA A 216 -4.48 9.28 -9.96
N ARG A 217 -5.45 8.51 -9.46
CA ARG A 217 -5.30 7.75 -8.21
C ARG A 217 -4.55 6.43 -8.41
N VAL A 218 -4.52 5.92 -9.64
CA VAL A 218 -3.86 4.65 -9.98
C VAL A 218 -3.03 4.85 -11.24
N THR A 219 -1.78 4.39 -11.20
CA THR A 219 -0.89 4.30 -12.36
C THR A 219 -0.28 2.90 -12.42
N THR A 220 0.22 2.50 -13.59
CA THR A 220 0.82 1.17 -13.77
C THR A 220 2.26 1.17 -13.24
N PRO A 221 2.60 0.35 -12.22
CA PRO A 221 3.98 0.19 -11.78
C PRO A 221 4.83 -0.49 -12.88
N VAL A 222 6.12 -0.18 -12.93
CA VAL A 222 7.08 -0.80 -13.85
C VAL A 222 8.15 -1.48 -13.01
N GLY A 223 8.16 -2.81 -13.05
CA GLY A 223 8.95 -3.57 -12.10
C GLY A 223 8.86 -5.08 -12.27
N CYS A 224 9.51 -5.78 -11.35
CA CYS A 224 9.38 -7.22 -11.20
C CYS A 224 8.07 -7.54 -10.48
N VAL A 225 7.49 -8.70 -10.82
CA VAL A 225 6.33 -9.23 -10.10
C VAL A 225 6.84 -9.86 -8.81
N LEU A 226 6.18 -9.58 -7.69
CA LEU A 226 6.43 -10.26 -6.43
C LEU A 226 5.85 -11.67 -6.50
N GLU A 227 6.66 -12.67 -6.15
CA GLU A 227 6.19 -14.05 -6.06
C GLU A 227 5.11 -14.20 -4.96
N PRO A 228 4.20 -15.18 -5.07
CA PRO A 228 3.10 -15.37 -4.11
C PRO A 228 3.51 -15.58 -2.64
#